data_AF-A0A485C7D0-F1
#
_entry.id   AF-A0A485C7D0-F1
#
_cell.length_a   1.000
_cell.length_b   1.000
_cell.length_c   1.000
_cell.angle_alpha   90.00
_cell.angle_beta   90.00
_cell.angle_gamma   90.00
#
_symmetry.space_group_name_H-M   'P 1'
#
loop_
_entity.id
_entity.type
_entity.pdbx_description
1 polymer ?
#
loop_
_entity_poly.entity_id
_entity_poly.type
_entity_poly.pdbx_seq_one_letter_code
_entity_poly.pdbx_strand_id
1 'polypeptide(L)'
;MGHSILCAHPIVGDNPFVVVLPDIVLDNASADPLRYNLAAMVARFNETGRSQVLAKRMPGDLSEYSVIKTKDPLDVEGKVSRIVDFIEKPDQPQELDSDLMAVGRYVLSADIWPELAKTVPGAWGRIQLTDAIAELAKKTIS
;
A
#
# COMPACT_ATOMS: atom_id res chain seq x y z
N MET A 1 1.50 6.66 -10.28
CA MET A 1 2.18 5.35 -10.09
C MET A 1 1.41 4.19 -10.72
N GLY A 2 0.06 4.19 -10.65
CA GLY A 2 -0.76 3.07 -11.12
C GLY A 2 -0.59 2.74 -12.61
N HIS A 3 -0.44 3.73 -13.49
CA HIS A 3 -0.19 3.48 -14.92
C HIS A 3 1.09 2.67 -15.16
N SER A 4 2.19 3.01 -14.47
CA SER A 4 3.47 2.29 -14.59
C SER A 4 3.35 0.83 -14.18
N ILE A 5 2.55 0.53 -13.15
CA ILE A 5 2.28 -0.84 -12.70
C ILE A 5 1.43 -1.57 -13.75
N LEU A 6 0.40 -0.92 -14.31
CA LEU A 6 -0.43 -1.50 -15.36
C LEU A 6 0.39 -1.85 -16.61
N CYS A 7 1.39 -1.04 -16.98
CA CYS A 7 2.31 -1.36 -18.08
C CYS A 7 3.12 -2.65 -17.85
N ALA A 8 3.29 -3.10 -16.60
CA ALA A 8 3.97 -4.34 -16.27
C ALA A 8 3.04 -5.58 -16.35
N HIS A 9 1.72 -5.39 -16.45
CA HIS A 9 0.74 -6.49 -16.45
C HIS A 9 1.02 -7.55 -17.53
N PRO A 10 1.40 -7.22 -18.79
CA PRO A 10 1.71 -8.26 -19.79
C PRO A 10 2.89 -9.17 -19.43
N ILE A 11 3.81 -8.70 -18.58
CA ILE A 11 5.01 -9.45 -18.16
C ILE A 11 4.70 -10.27 -16.90
N VAL A 12 3.97 -9.68 -15.95
CA VAL A 12 3.59 -10.35 -14.69
C VAL A 12 2.48 -11.37 -14.92
N GLY A 13 1.57 -11.09 -15.86
CA GLY A 13 0.33 -11.83 -16.05
C GLY A 13 -0.61 -11.72 -14.85
N ASP A 14 -1.55 -12.66 -14.74
CA ASP A 14 -2.52 -12.73 -13.64
C ASP A 14 -1.92 -13.38 -12.38
N ASN A 15 -0.67 -13.06 -12.08
CA ASN A 15 0.06 -13.53 -10.90
C ASN A 15 0.12 -12.42 -9.82
N PRO A 16 0.22 -12.79 -8.53
CA PRO A 16 0.57 -11.84 -7.50
C PRO A 16 2.00 -11.30 -7.71
N PHE A 17 2.26 -10.09 -7.23
CA PHE A 17 3.53 -9.41 -7.47
C PHE A 17 3.91 -8.44 -6.35
N VAL A 18 5.18 -8.03 -6.38
CA VAL A 18 5.74 -7.06 -5.43
C VAL A 18 6.02 -5.75 -6.15
N VAL A 19 5.68 -4.63 -5.50
CA VAL A 19 6.09 -3.29 -5.92
C VAL A 19 7.05 -2.72 -4.88
N VAL A 20 8.20 -2.25 -5.36
CA VAL A 20 9.26 -1.63 -4.57
C VAL A 20 9.55 -0.26 -5.17
N LEU A 21 9.30 0.80 -4.40
CA LEU A 21 9.70 2.14 -4.79
C LEU A 21 11.22 2.32 -4.57
N PRO A 22 11.99 2.58 -5.64
CA PRO A 22 13.45 2.55 -5.58
C PRO A 22 14.07 3.78 -4.90
N ASP A 23 13.31 4.87 -4.80
CA ASP A 23 13.66 6.12 -4.11
C ASP A 23 13.59 6.00 -2.59
N ILE A 24 12.98 4.93 -2.05
CA ILE A 24 12.88 4.68 -0.62
C ILE A 24 13.82 3.55 -0.23
N VAL A 25 14.84 3.89 0.56
CA VAL A 25 15.79 2.93 1.13
C VAL A 25 15.39 2.62 2.58
N LEU A 26 15.25 1.33 2.90
CA LEU A 26 15.05 0.88 4.27
C LEU A 26 16.41 0.54 4.88
N ASP A 27 16.71 1.10 6.04
CA ASP A 27 17.99 0.92 6.71
C ASP A 27 18.09 -0.46 7.37
N ASN A 28 19.02 -1.28 6.87
CA ASN A 28 19.30 -2.61 7.38
C ASN A 28 19.89 -2.62 8.81
N ALA A 29 20.37 -1.48 9.31
CA ALA A 29 20.80 -1.37 10.70
C ALA A 29 19.62 -1.37 11.70
N SER A 30 18.43 -0.98 11.23
CA SER A 30 17.22 -0.88 12.06
C SER A 30 16.35 -2.14 12.05
N ALA A 31 16.47 -2.98 11.02
CA ALA A 31 15.73 -4.25 10.93
C ALA A 31 16.44 -5.24 9.99
N ASP A 32 16.43 -6.52 10.36
CA ASP A 32 16.90 -7.61 9.49
C ASP A 32 16.01 -7.72 8.23
N PRO A 33 16.54 -7.43 7.03
CA PRO A 33 15.76 -7.42 5.79
C PRO A 33 15.26 -8.81 5.37
N LEU A 34 15.84 -9.89 5.91
CA LEU A 34 15.42 -11.27 5.63
C LEU A 34 14.24 -11.71 6.50
N ARG A 35 13.90 -10.96 7.55
CA ARG A 35 12.87 -11.33 8.53
C ARG A 35 11.74 -10.32 8.60
N TYR A 36 12.05 -9.04 8.46
CA TYR A 36 11.09 -7.94 8.66
C TYR A 36 10.71 -7.26 7.34
N ASN A 37 9.78 -6.31 7.42
CA ASN A 37 9.32 -5.52 6.28
C ASN A 37 8.85 -6.40 5.11
N LEU A 38 9.49 -6.29 3.95
CA LEU A 38 9.07 -7.00 2.74
C LEU A 38 9.08 -8.53 2.93
N ALA A 39 10.06 -9.09 3.65
CA ALA A 39 10.10 -10.53 3.91
C ALA A 39 8.88 -11.01 4.71
N ALA A 40 8.54 -10.29 5.78
CA ALA A 40 7.35 -10.57 6.59
C ALA A 40 6.05 -10.40 5.78
N MET A 41 5.98 -9.38 4.91
CA MET A 41 4.83 -9.16 4.04
C MET A 41 4.65 -10.31 3.04
N VAL A 42 5.72 -10.80 2.42
CA VAL A 42 5.65 -11.94 1.49
C VAL A 42 5.22 -13.21 2.23
N ALA A 43 5.79 -13.48 3.41
CA ALA A 43 5.37 -14.61 4.24
C ALA A 43 3.87 -14.52 4.57
N ARG A 44 3.39 -13.35 4.98
CA ARG A 44 1.99 -13.13 5.31
C ARG A 44 1.05 -13.24 4.11
N PHE A 45 1.49 -12.76 2.95
CA PHE A 45 0.74 -12.94 1.70
C PHE A 45 0.61 -14.43 1.37
N ASN A 46 1.70 -15.21 1.49
CA ASN A 46 1.66 -16.64 1.23
C ASN A 46 0.73 -17.40 2.20
N GLU A 47 0.61 -16.93 3.45
CA GLU A 47 -0.31 -17.51 4.44
C GLU A 47 -1.78 -17.16 4.19
N THR A 48 -2.07 -15.94 3.73
CA THR A 48 -3.44 -15.38 3.76
C THR A 48 -4.04 -15.10 2.39
N GLY A 49 -3.23 -15.05 1.33
CA GLY A 49 -3.60 -14.58 0.00
C GLY A 49 -3.96 -13.09 -0.06
N ARG A 50 -3.85 -12.34 1.05
CA ARG A 50 -4.27 -10.94 1.12
C ARG A 50 -3.12 -10.02 0.78
N SER A 51 -3.37 -9.03 -0.06
CA SER A 51 -2.42 -7.94 -0.35
C SER A 51 -1.90 -7.28 0.92
N GLN A 52 -0.61 -6.93 0.93
CA GLN A 52 0.11 -6.31 2.04
C GLN A 52 0.65 -4.94 1.61
N VAL A 53 0.52 -3.93 2.46
CA VAL A 53 1.11 -2.60 2.29
C VAL A 53 1.96 -2.30 3.51
N LEU A 54 3.23 -1.94 3.32
CA LEU A 54 4.08 -1.53 4.44
C LEU A 54 3.70 -0.12 4.87
N ALA A 55 3.28 0.02 6.12
CA ALA A 55 2.93 1.29 6.73
C ALA A 55 3.97 1.69 7.78
N LYS A 56 4.13 3.00 7.98
CA LYS A 56 4.95 3.58 9.04
C LYS A 56 4.19 4.71 9.70
N ARG A 57 4.27 4.78 11.03
CA ARG A 57 3.80 5.95 11.77
C ARG A 57 4.72 7.14 11.49
N MET A 58 4.13 8.24 11.04
CA MET A 58 4.80 9.51 10.82
C MET A 58 3.99 10.62 11.48
N PRO A 59 4.33 11.02 12.71
CA PRO A 59 3.71 12.18 13.32
C PRO A 59 4.12 13.45 12.56
N GLY A 60 3.16 14.34 12.29
CA GLY A 60 3.40 15.62 11.63
C GLY A 60 2.58 15.80 10.36
N ASP A 61 3.11 16.58 9.42
CA ASP A 61 2.44 16.88 8.16
C ASP A 61 2.53 15.69 7.20
N LEU A 62 1.35 15.20 6.79
CA LEU A 62 1.18 14.08 5.87
C LEU A 62 0.74 14.49 4.46
N SER A 63 0.66 15.80 4.17
CA SER A 63 0.18 16.33 2.88
C SER A 63 0.94 15.76 1.67
N GLU A 64 2.22 15.45 1.83
CA GLU A 64 3.06 14.91 0.75
C GLU A 64 3.08 13.38 0.66
N TYR A 65 2.33 12.67 1.51
CA TYR A 65 2.36 11.22 1.62
C TYR A 65 1.02 10.56 1.30
N SER A 66 1.07 9.28 0.96
CA SER A 66 -0.12 8.44 0.90
C SER A 66 -0.50 7.98 2.31
N VAL A 67 -1.68 8.35 2.78
CA VAL A 67 -2.15 8.11 4.16
C VAL A 67 -3.07 6.90 4.23
N ILE A 68 -2.83 6.02 5.20
CA ILE A 68 -3.56 4.76 5.40
C ILE A 68 -4.45 4.89 6.63
N LYS A 69 -5.73 4.50 6.54
CA LYS A 69 -6.57 4.25 7.72
C LYS A 69 -6.78 2.76 7.89
N THR A 70 -6.70 2.28 9.13
CA THR A 70 -6.87 0.87 9.46
C THR A 70 -8.04 0.64 10.41
N LYS A 71 -8.61 -0.57 10.38
CA LYS A 71 -9.73 -0.95 11.26
C LYS A 71 -9.32 -0.90 12.74
N ASP A 72 -8.18 -1.52 13.04
CA ASP A 72 -7.56 -1.51 14.37
C ASP A 72 -6.27 -0.67 14.32
N PRO A 73 -5.90 0.05 15.40
CA PRO A 73 -4.66 0.84 15.43
C PRO A 73 -3.40 -0.02 15.25
N LEU A 74 -2.43 0.50 14.50
CA LEU A 74 -1.08 -0.07 14.39
C LEU A 74 -0.17 0.60 15.43
N ASP A 75 -0.33 0.22 16.69
CA ASP A 75 0.37 0.77 17.86
C ASP A 75 1.71 0.10 18.18
N VAL A 76 1.96 -1.08 17.61
CA VAL A 76 3.18 -1.87 17.81
C VAL A 76 3.78 -2.25 16.45
N GLU A 77 5.11 -2.26 16.35
CA GLU A 77 5.84 -2.69 15.15
C GLU A 77 5.50 -4.14 14.78
N GLY A 78 5.35 -4.41 13.49
CA GLY A 78 4.99 -5.73 12.97
C GLY A 78 3.52 -6.11 13.16
N LYS A 79 2.71 -5.30 13.85
CA LYS A 79 1.26 -5.50 13.93
C LYS A 79 0.63 -5.36 12.54
N VAL A 80 -0.41 -6.15 12.28
CA VAL A 80 -1.16 -6.14 11.02
C VAL A 80 -2.60 -5.73 11.30
N SER A 81 -3.17 -4.91 10.44
CA SER A 81 -4.56 -4.46 10.51
C SER A 81 -5.13 -4.30 9.11
N ARG A 82 -6.45 -4.38 8.99
CA ARG A 82 -7.13 -4.22 7.70
C ARG A 82 -7.14 -2.74 7.32
N ILE A 83 -6.74 -2.44 6.10
CA ILE A 83 -6.92 -1.10 5.50
C ILE A 83 -8.42 -0.87 5.27
N VAL A 84 -8.93 0.27 5.76
CA VAL A 84 -10.30 0.73 5.54
C VAL A 84 -10.36 1.94 4.61
N ASP A 85 -9.26 2.69 4.49
CA ASP A 85 -9.13 3.81 3.57
C ASP A 85 -7.66 4.01 3.18
N PHE A 86 -7.41 4.53 1.97
CA PHE A 86 -6.06 4.79 1.48
C PHE A 86 -6.07 6.00 0.54
N ILE A 87 -5.50 7.11 1.00
CA ILE A 87 -5.66 8.42 0.39
C ILE A 87 -4.30 8.90 -0.12
N GLU A 88 -4.17 9.16 -1.43
CA GLU A 88 -2.98 9.79 -1.98
C GLU A 88 -2.97 11.29 -1.65
N LYS A 89 -1.94 11.74 -0.93
CA LYS A 89 -1.61 13.17 -0.73
C LYS A 89 -2.83 14.00 -0.36
N PRO A 90 -3.38 13.76 0.84
CA PRO A 90 -4.61 14.41 1.26
C PRO A 90 -4.46 15.92 1.29
N ASP A 91 -5.48 16.64 0.81
CA ASP A 91 -5.52 18.12 0.89
C ASP A 91 -5.57 18.62 2.35
N GLN A 92 -6.17 17.81 3.23
CA GLN A 92 -6.41 18.13 4.65
C GLN A 92 -5.97 16.96 5.55
N PRO A 93 -4.66 16.66 5.64
CA PRO A 93 -4.15 15.53 6.44
C PRO A 93 -4.57 15.61 7.91
N GLN A 94 -4.68 16.82 8.47
CA GLN A 94 -5.09 17.06 9.85
C GLN A 94 -6.53 16.63 10.17
N GLU A 95 -7.39 16.50 9.16
CA GLU A 95 -8.76 16.02 9.32
C GLU A 95 -8.83 14.48 9.23
N LEU A 96 -7.73 13.83 8.85
CA LEU A 96 -7.62 12.39 8.88
C LEU A 96 -7.31 11.93 10.29
N ASP A 97 -8.17 11.05 10.82
CA ASP A 97 -7.90 10.31 12.05
C ASP A 97 -6.88 9.17 11.80
N SER A 98 -5.68 9.53 11.33
CA SER A 98 -4.55 8.61 11.13
C SER A 98 -3.22 9.33 10.99
N ASP A 99 -2.17 8.73 11.56
CA ASP A 99 -0.77 9.14 11.43
C ASP A 99 0.08 8.14 10.62
N LEU A 100 -0.56 7.26 9.85
CA LEU A 100 0.10 6.20 9.10
C LEU A 100 0.31 6.59 7.64
N MET A 101 1.56 6.53 7.18
CA MET A 101 1.93 6.67 5.78
C MET A 101 2.33 5.35 5.14
N ALA A 102 2.11 5.21 3.83
CA ALA A 102 2.63 4.10 3.05
C ALA A 102 4.13 4.29 2.74
N VAL A 103 4.92 3.24 2.96
CA VAL A 103 6.38 3.26 2.84
C VAL A 103 6.87 2.99 1.42
N GLY A 104 6.01 2.59 0.49
CA GLY A 104 6.46 2.22 -0.87
C GLY A 104 6.97 0.78 -1.00
N ARG A 105 6.44 -0.13 -0.19
CA ARG A 105 6.54 -1.59 -0.37
C ARG A 105 5.13 -2.16 -0.41
N TYR A 106 4.86 -2.98 -1.41
CA TYR A 106 3.54 -3.57 -1.62
C TYR A 106 3.72 -5.03 -2.07
N VAL A 107 2.90 -5.93 -1.54
CA VAL A 107 2.70 -7.28 -2.08
C VAL A 107 1.24 -7.35 -2.49
N LEU A 108 0.95 -7.51 -3.77
CA LEU A 108 -0.39 -7.34 -4.32
C LEU A 108 -0.90 -8.65 -4.93
N SER A 109 -2.15 -9.01 -4.62
CA SER A 109 -2.85 -10.06 -5.34
C SER A 109 -3.18 -9.62 -6.77
N ALA A 110 -3.38 -10.57 -7.67
CA ALA A 110 -3.80 -10.30 -9.04
C ALA A 110 -5.16 -9.59 -9.14
N ASP A 111 -5.98 -9.62 -8.07
CA ASP A 111 -7.26 -8.92 -8.00
C ASP A 111 -7.13 -7.39 -8.12
N ILE A 112 -5.92 -6.86 -7.97
CA ILE A 112 -5.65 -5.44 -8.21
C ILE A 112 -5.69 -5.07 -9.70
N TRP A 113 -5.49 -6.02 -10.63
CA TRP A 113 -5.42 -5.71 -12.05
C TRP A 113 -6.70 -5.09 -12.61
N PRO A 114 -7.90 -5.66 -12.38
CA PRO A 114 -9.15 -5.03 -12.79
C PRO A 114 -9.35 -3.65 -12.14
N GLU A 115 -8.88 -3.48 -10.90
CA GLU A 115 -9.00 -2.22 -10.17
C GLU A 115 -8.09 -1.15 -10.77
N LEU A 116 -6.84 -1.48 -11.12
CA LEU A 116 -5.93 -0.58 -11.82
C LEU A 116 -6.46 -0.21 -13.20
N ALA A 117 -7.01 -1.17 -13.95
CA ALA A 117 -7.52 -0.94 -15.30
C ALA A 117 -8.73 0.01 -15.34
N LYS A 118 -9.59 -0.02 -14.31
CA LYS A 118 -10.75 0.89 -14.20
C LYS A 118 -10.44 2.22 -13.51
N THR A 119 -9.28 2.33 -12.86
CA THR A 119 -8.93 3.51 -12.06
C THR A 119 -8.82 4.74 -12.97
N VAL A 120 -9.64 5.74 -12.69
CA VAL A 120 -9.59 7.02 -13.39
C VAL A 120 -8.50 7.92 -12.79
N PRO A 121 -7.99 8.91 -13.53
CA PRO A 121 -7.04 9.85 -12.97
C PRO A 121 -7.57 10.58 -11.73
N GLY A 122 -6.85 10.45 -10.61
CA GLY A 122 -7.15 11.09 -9.33
C GLY A 122 -6.18 12.24 -9.05
N ALA A 123 -5.45 12.14 -7.94
CA ALA A 123 -4.46 13.14 -7.52
C ALA A 123 -3.52 13.54 -8.68
N TRP A 124 -3.49 14.84 -8.97
CA TRP A 124 -2.72 15.47 -10.05
C TRP A 124 -2.97 14.94 -11.46
N GLY A 125 -4.18 14.42 -11.71
CA GLY A 125 -4.56 13.91 -13.03
C GLY A 125 -3.79 12.64 -13.43
N ARG A 126 -3.37 11.83 -12.45
CA ARG A 126 -2.67 10.56 -12.69
C ARG A 126 -3.46 9.37 -12.16
N ILE A 127 -3.29 8.21 -12.80
CA ILE A 127 -3.75 6.93 -12.25
C ILE A 127 -2.86 6.57 -11.05
N GLN A 128 -3.47 6.45 -9.88
CA GLN A 128 -2.77 6.14 -8.63
C GLN A 128 -3.00 4.71 -8.18
N LEU A 129 -1.96 4.12 -7.58
CA LEU A 129 -2.06 2.78 -7.00
C LEU A 129 -2.94 2.78 -5.74
N THR A 130 -2.87 3.86 -4.96
CA THR A 130 -3.69 4.08 -3.75
C THR A 130 -5.17 3.93 -4.05
N ASP A 131 -5.66 4.54 -5.13
CA ASP A 131 -7.06 4.57 -5.50
C ASP A 131 -7.54 3.15 -5.86
N ALA A 132 -6.72 2.41 -6.62
CA ALA A 132 -6.98 1.01 -6.93
C ALA A 132 -7.01 0.12 -5.68
N ILE A 133 -6.09 0.34 -4.73
CA ILE A 133 -6.06 -0.43 -3.47
C ILE A 133 -7.27 -0.08 -2.59
N ALA A 134 -7.66 1.21 -2.51
CA ALA A 134 -8.82 1.65 -1.76
C ALA A 134 -10.10 1.00 -2.31
N GLU A 135 -10.26 0.93 -3.63
CA GLU A 135 -11.38 0.25 -4.27
C GLU A 135 -11.36 -1.28 -4.01
N LEU A 136 -10.19 -1.92 -4.08
CA LEU A 136 -10.05 -3.34 -3.75
C LEU A 136 -10.43 -3.62 -2.27
N ALA A 137 -10.04 -2.73 -1.36
CA ALA A 137 -10.32 -2.87 0.08
C ALA A 137 -11.83 -2.81 0.39
N LYS A 138 -12.61 -2.05 -0.38
CA LYS A 138 -14.08 -1.98 -0.27
C LYS A 138 -14.76 -3.28 -0.71
N LYS A 139 -14.19 -3.98 -1.71
CA LYS A 139 -14.75 -5.25 -2.22
C LYS A 139 -14.53 -6.44 -1.30
N THR A 140 -13.52 -6.40 -0.45
CA THR A 140 -13.16 -7.50 0.45
C THR A 140 -14.04 -7.54 1.71
N ILE A 141 -15.24 -6.97 1.66
CA ILE A 141 -16.25 -7.03 2.74
C ILE A 141 -17.13 -8.26 2.47
N SER A 142 -16.62 -9.45 2.78
CA SER A 142 -17.41 -10.68 2.94
C SER A 142 -16.82 -11.51 4.06
#